data_AF-A0A3A9EMA6-F1
#
_entry.id   AF-A0A3A9EMA6-F1
#
_cell.length_a   1.000
_cell.length_b   1.000
_cell.length_c   1.000
_cell.angle_alpha   90.00
_cell.angle_beta   90.00
_cell.angle_gamma   90.00
#
_symmetry.space_group_name_H-M   'P 1'
#
loop_
_entity.id
_entity.type
_entity.pdbx_description
1 polymer ?
#
loop_
_entity_poly.entity_id
_entity_poly.type
_entity_poly.pdbx_seq_one_letter_code
_entity_poly.pdbx_strand_id
1 'polypeptide(L)'
;MPLNIAVLDLEWNAAYSRKRKGYINEIIEFGAVKCGEDFCPAKTFSCFVRPQVGKHLNSVVAGLTSITEENLTGGITFMRAVSQFRRWLGDCLLITWGLADILTLIENCRYFNGDIQVPFLTHYCDLQRYAEERLGLSTTEQAGLEKVARLLDLDISAMEQHRALDDSLVTLRILEKLYDSEAIIPYIQTCDQEFYQRMTFRTSFVRDLADPRIRPEYLSFLCPRCGGRCCRSTRWTARNRGFQSQFHCKSCGLDFVGRVMIKQKYEGINVNKKTYPVPVIESPRTLPPDSPKKLPIGNMELELQDGVGVLRFTPWKDLPFVNHAFSTRLGGISQKEFAAMNLGFGRGDSEENVSENYRRFCAAAGLDPESLVCGTQVHKTDIRRVDQSHRGLGIWTRNDTESADGLCTNAPGVSLVVFAADCVPVYFVDPVHRAIGLAHAGWRGTAAGMPAVMVRRMVEEFGSRPEELLTAIGPSICKNCFEVDEPVAKEFLALPEAESFVTGPEHEKYHVDLWECCRQSLLGASVLPENIILGGVCTMEESDLIFSHRKTRGQRGSNCAILALRP
;
A
#
# COMPACT_ATOMS: atom_id res chain seq x y z
N MET A 1 -25.28 -8.75 -42.28
CA MET A 1 -26.09 -7.52 -42.41
C MET A 1 -25.13 -6.39 -42.73
N PRO A 2 -25.50 -5.41 -43.58
CA PRO A 2 -24.77 -4.15 -43.67
C PRO A 2 -24.76 -3.51 -42.30
N LEU A 3 -23.60 -3.50 -41.66
CA LEU A 3 -23.48 -3.02 -40.29
C LEU A 3 -23.15 -1.53 -40.37
N ASN A 4 -24.14 -0.67 -40.14
CA ASN A 4 -23.86 0.74 -39.88
C ASN A 4 -23.16 0.83 -38.52
N ILE A 5 -21.92 1.30 -38.51
CA ILE A 5 -21.09 1.35 -37.31
C ILE A 5 -20.87 2.80 -36.91
N ALA A 6 -20.90 3.05 -35.61
CA ALA A 6 -20.42 4.28 -35.02
C ALA A 6 -19.36 3.95 -33.97
N VAL A 7 -18.18 4.56 -34.11
CA VAL A 7 -17.12 4.49 -33.11
C VAL A 7 -17.20 5.75 -32.26
N LEU A 8 -17.21 5.59 -30.94
CA LEU A 8 -17.32 6.64 -29.94
C LEU A 8 -16.14 6.56 -28.99
N ASP A 9 -15.69 7.75 -28.58
CA ASP A 9 -14.76 7.96 -27.49
C ASP A 9 -15.20 9.21 -26.70
N LEU A 10 -14.81 9.28 -25.42
CA LEU A 10 -15.20 10.33 -24.51
C LEU A 10 -14.01 10.81 -23.68
N GLU A 11 -13.93 12.13 -23.50
CA GLU A 11 -13.04 12.69 -22.49
C GLU A 11 -13.83 13.08 -21.24
N TRP A 12 -13.23 12.92 -20.06
CA TRP A 12 -13.85 13.26 -18.79
C TRP A 12 -12.89 13.94 -17.80
N ASN A 13 -13.48 14.74 -16.91
CA ASN A 13 -12.79 15.38 -15.80
C ASN A 13 -13.17 14.73 -14.47
N ALA A 14 -12.19 14.38 -13.64
CA ALA A 14 -12.44 13.87 -12.30
C ALA A 14 -12.92 15.00 -11.37
N ALA A 15 -14.20 15.01 -11.04
CA ALA A 15 -14.84 16.06 -10.24
C ALA A 15 -15.32 15.52 -8.88
N TYR A 16 -15.07 16.26 -7.79
CA TYR A 16 -15.60 15.89 -6.48
C TYR A 16 -17.08 16.30 -6.34
N SER A 17 -17.96 15.31 -6.24
CA SER A 17 -19.38 15.52 -6.00
C SER A 17 -19.70 15.56 -4.50
N ARG A 18 -20.19 16.71 -4.04
CA ARG A 18 -20.76 16.85 -2.68
C ARG A 18 -21.98 15.95 -2.47
N LYS A 19 -22.79 15.75 -3.51
CA LYS A 19 -24.00 14.89 -3.49
C LYS A 19 -23.65 13.43 -3.22
N ARG A 20 -22.55 12.93 -3.82
CA ARG A 20 -22.08 11.54 -3.63
C ARG A 20 -21.05 11.38 -2.51
N LYS A 21 -20.53 12.47 -1.94
CA LYS A 21 -19.36 12.47 -1.04
C LYS A 21 -18.19 11.67 -1.64
N GLY A 22 -17.88 11.94 -2.92
CA GLY A 22 -16.87 11.20 -3.67
C GLY A 22 -16.67 11.77 -5.08
N TYR A 23 -15.68 11.26 -5.80
CA TYR A 23 -15.38 11.68 -7.16
C TYR A 23 -16.30 11.03 -8.20
N ILE A 24 -16.51 11.74 -9.30
CA ILE A 24 -17.18 11.28 -10.53
C ILE A 24 -16.32 11.66 -11.72
N ASN A 25 -16.26 10.79 -12.73
CA ASN A 25 -15.69 11.12 -14.03
C ASN A 25 -16.75 11.86 -14.85
N GLU A 26 -16.76 13.18 -14.76
CA GLU A 26 -17.73 14.02 -15.47
C GLU A 26 -17.33 14.17 -16.94
N ILE A 27 -18.18 13.74 -17.87
CA ILE A 27 -17.87 13.80 -19.31
C ILE A 27 -17.77 15.26 -19.76
N ILE A 28 -16.71 15.58 -20.50
CA ILE A 28 -16.37 16.92 -21.00
C ILE A 28 -16.27 17.01 -22.52
N GLU A 29 -16.09 15.89 -23.23
CA GLU A 29 -16.09 15.86 -24.70
C GLU A 29 -16.77 14.58 -25.19
N PHE A 30 -17.52 14.69 -26.29
CA PHE A 30 -17.92 13.56 -27.12
C PHE A 30 -17.18 13.66 -28.44
N GLY A 31 -16.61 12.56 -28.90
CA GLY A 31 -16.08 12.42 -30.24
C GLY A 31 -16.55 11.10 -30.83
N ALA A 32 -17.03 11.12 -32.08
CA ALA A 32 -17.47 9.91 -32.73
C ALA A 32 -17.38 10.01 -34.24
N VAL A 33 -17.23 8.86 -34.88
CA VAL A 33 -17.24 8.70 -36.33
C VAL A 33 -18.20 7.58 -36.74
N LYS A 34 -18.96 7.83 -37.79
CA LYS A 34 -19.81 6.85 -38.46
C LYS A 34 -19.20 6.42 -39.76
N CYS A 35 -19.30 5.14 -40.07
CA CYS A 35 -18.87 4.56 -41.34
C CYS A 35 -19.91 3.58 -41.89
N GLY A 36 -19.84 3.35 -43.19
CA GLY A 36 -20.55 2.28 -43.88
C GLY A 36 -19.70 1.01 -43.96
N GLU A 37 -20.05 0.11 -44.88
CA GLU A 37 -19.35 -1.16 -45.09
C GLU A 37 -17.89 -1.02 -45.57
N ASP A 38 -17.53 0.14 -46.12
CA ASP A 38 -16.19 0.48 -46.61
C ASP A 38 -15.26 1.04 -45.53
N PHE A 39 -15.74 1.13 -44.27
CA PHE A 39 -15.05 1.75 -43.13
C PHE A 39 -14.61 3.21 -43.35
N CYS A 40 -15.07 3.83 -44.44
CA CYS A 40 -14.76 5.22 -44.73
C CYS A 40 -15.58 6.15 -43.81
N PRO A 41 -14.96 7.13 -43.14
CA PRO A 41 -15.68 8.11 -42.33
C PRO A 41 -16.76 8.85 -43.14
N ALA A 42 -18.02 8.54 -42.87
CA ALA A 42 -19.17 9.13 -43.55
C ALA A 42 -19.68 10.38 -42.85
N LYS A 43 -19.70 10.36 -41.50
CA LYS A 43 -20.13 11.49 -40.66
C LYS A 43 -19.35 11.48 -39.35
N THR A 44 -19.05 12.66 -38.83
CA THR A 44 -18.47 12.83 -37.50
C THR A 44 -19.45 13.53 -36.55
N PHE A 45 -19.22 13.35 -35.27
CA PHE A 45 -19.88 14.08 -34.19
C PHE A 45 -18.80 14.51 -33.20
N SER A 46 -18.77 15.80 -32.88
CA SER A 46 -17.92 16.32 -31.81
C SER A 46 -18.68 17.40 -31.06
N CYS A 47 -18.64 17.35 -29.74
CA CYS A 47 -19.14 18.43 -28.91
C CYS A 47 -18.48 18.47 -27.53
N PHE A 48 -18.26 19.68 -27.02
CA PHE A 48 -17.89 19.89 -25.63
C PHE A 48 -19.11 19.83 -24.71
N VAL A 49 -18.93 19.18 -23.57
CA VAL A 49 -19.91 19.07 -22.50
C VAL A 49 -19.48 19.97 -21.36
N ARG A 50 -20.34 20.92 -21.01
CA ARG A 50 -20.07 21.85 -19.92
C ARG A 50 -20.15 21.13 -18.58
N PRO A 51 -19.10 21.17 -17.74
CA PRO A 51 -19.13 20.65 -16.38
C PRO A 51 -20.25 21.27 -15.54
N GLN A 52 -20.93 20.43 -14.79
CA GLN A 52 -22.02 20.77 -13.87
C GLN A 52 -21.69 20.35 -12.42
N VAL A 53 -20.64 19.53 -12.22
CA VAL A 53 -20.17 19.08 -10.90
C VAL A 53 -18.83 19.73 -10.55
N GLY A 54 -17.84 19.62 -11.43
CA GLY A 54 -16.53 20.21 -11.25
C GLY A 54 -16.54 21.72 -11.51
N LYS A 55 -15.81 22.49 -10.68
CA LYS A 55 -15.63 23.94 -10.88
C LYS A 55 -14.45 24.30 -11.77
N HIS A 56 -13.47 23.41 -11.86
CA HIS A 56 -12.21 23.62 -12.58
C HIS A 56 -11.83 22.34 -13.30
N LEU A 57 -11.13 22.50 -14.42
CA LEU A 57 -10.51 21.39 -15.12
C LEU A 57 -9.29 20.90 -14.32
N ASN A 58 -9.15 19.59 -14.14
CA ASN A 58 -7.97 19.04 -13.49
C ASN A 58 -6.74 19.30 -14.37
N SER A 59 -5.63 19.75 -13.76
CA SER A 59 -4.40 20.10 -14.48
C SER A 59 -3.80 18.94 -15.26
N VAL A 60 -3.99 17.69 -14.81
CA VAL A 60 -3.56 16.49 -15.54
C VAL A 60 -4.40 16.30 -16.80
N VAL A 61 -5.72 16.46 -16.70
CA VAL A 61 -6.62 16.33 -17.85
C VAL A 61 -6.35 17.46 -18.86
N ALA A 62 -6.18 18.70 -18.37
CA ALA A 62 -5.81 19.83 -19.22
C ALA A 62 -4.49 19.62 -19.97
N GLY A 63 -3.52 18.97 -19.33
CA GLY A 63 -2.22 18.66 -19.95
C GLY A 63 -2.26 17.51 -20.95
N LEU A 64 -3.21 16.57 -20.81
CA LEU A 64 -3.35 15.42 -21.71
C LEU A 64 -4.22 15.73 -22.92
N THR A 65 -5.37 16.40 -22.74
CA THR A 65 -6.40 16.53 -23.77
C THR A 65 -6.34 17.84 -24.55
N SER A 66 -5.47 18.78 -24.19
CA SER A 66 -5.45 20.16 -24.72
C SER A 66 -6.77 20.93 -24.59
N ILE A 67 -7.77 20.38 -23.87
CA ILE A 67 -9.07 21.03 -23.64
C ILE A 67 -8.88 22.18 -22.65
N THR A 68 -9.45 23.33 -22.96
CA THR A 68 -9.39 24.54 -22.12
C THR A 68 -10.70 24.81 -21.38
N GLU A 69 -10.66 25.60 -20.31
CA GLU A 69 -11.87 26.04 -19.60
C GLU A 69 -12.83 26.84 -20.51
N GLU A 70 -12.30 27.53 -21.52
CA GLU A 70 -13.10 28.27 -22.51
C GLU A 70 -13.92 27.30 -23.39
N ASN A 71 -13.31 26.21 -23.87
CA ASN A 71 -14.01 25.17 -24.62
C ASN A 71 -15.19 24.59 -23.83
N LEU A 72 -14.99 24.39 -22.53
CA LEU A 72 -16.00 23.81 -21.64
C LEU A 72 -17.11 24.79 -21.27
N THR A 73 -16.78 26.08 -21.10
CA THR A 73 -17.77 27.12 -20.77
C THR A 73 -18.82 27.28 -21.88
N GLY A 74 -18.38 27.18 -23.15
CA GLY A 74 -19.26 27.19 -24.33
C GLY A 74 -19.97 25.87 -24.62
N GLY A 75 -19.67 24.80 -23.87
CA GLY A 75 -20.23 23.47 -24.08
C GLY A 75 -21.73 23.36 -23.77
N ILE A 76 -22.33 22.27 -24.25
CA ILE A 76 -23.73 21.93 -23.95
C ILE A 76 -23.83 21.09 -22.67
N THR A 77 -25.02 21.01 -22.07
CA THR A 77 -25.22 20.11 -20.91
C THR A 77 -25.13 18.65 -21.32
N PHE A 78 -24.72 17.77 -20.40
CA PHE A 78 -24.58 16.34 -20.65
C PHE A 78 -25.86 15.74 -21.26
N MET A 79 -27.03 16.03 -20.70
CA MET A 79 -28.30 15.52 -21.22
C MET A 79 -28.63 16.03 -22.63
N ARG A 80 -28.19 17.25 -22.98
CA ARG A 80 -28.34 17.78 -24.34
C ARG A 80 -27.38 17.10 -25.30
N ALA A 81 -26.14 16.79 -24.88
CA ALA A 81 -25.19 16.00 -25.66
C ALA A 81 -25.75 14.60 -25.94
N VAL A 82 -26.24 13.89 -24.92
CA VAL A 82 -26.89 12.57 -25.06
C VAL A 82 -28.06 12.60 -26.05
N SER A 83 -28.92 13.63 -25.98
CA SER A 83 -30.06 13.78 -26.89
C SER A 83 -29.64 14.09 -28.34
N GLN A 84 -28.61 14.91 -28.54
CA GLN A 84 -28.04 15.17 -29.86
C GLN A 84 -27.35 13.93 -30.43
N PHE A 85 -26.53 13.27 -29.62
CA PHE A 85 -25.83 12.05 -30.00
C PHE A 85 -26.80 10.94 -30.37
N ARG A 86 -27.87 10.72 -29.59
CA ARG A 86 -28.92 9.74 -29.93
C ARG A 86 -29.52 9.96 -31.32
N ARG A 87 -29.86 11.21 -31.65
CA ARG A 87 -30.42 11.56 -32.96
C ARG A 87 -29.39 11.38 -34.08
N TRP A 88 -28.14 11.72 -33.81
CA TRP A 88 -27.04 11.53 -34.74
C TRP A 88 -26.74 10.04 -34.96
N LEU A 89 -26.74 9.22 -33.89
CA LEU A 89 -26.42 7.79 -33.87
C LEU A 89 -27.45 6.95 -34.64
N GLY A 90 -28.75 7.20 -34.49
CA GLY A 90 -29.76 6.39 -35.16
C GLY A 90 -29.65 4.89 -34.83
N ASP A 91 -29.78 4.02 -35.83
CA ASP A 91 -29.68 2.57 -35.69
C ASP A 91 -28.30 2.07 -36.16
N CYS A 92 -27.29 2.28 -35.32
CA CYS A 92 -25.91 1.85 -35.57
C CYS A 92 -25.42 0.96 -34.43
N LEU A 93 -24.54 0.01 -34.76
CA LEU A 93 -23.72 -0.65 -33.73
C LEU A 93 -22.77 0.40 -33.14
N LEU A 94 -22.82 0.58 -31.83
CA LEU A 94 -21.88 1.46 -31.14
C LEU A 94 -20.63 0.67 -30.73
N ILE A 95 -19.46 1.21 -31.07
CA ILE A 95 -18.16 0.62 -30.76
C ILE A 95 -17.36 1.64 -29.96
N THR A 96 -16.66 1.19 -28.93
CA THR A 96 -15.65 1.98 -28.21
C THR A 96 -14.36 1.17 -28.18
N TRP A 97 -13.22 1.82 -27.89
CA TRP A 97 -11.98 1.06 -27.72
C TRP A 97 -12.11 0.06 -26.57
N GLY A 98 -12.58 0.51 -25.40
CA GLY A 98 -12.80 -0.38 -24.25
C GLY A 98 -14.04 0.00 -23.42
N LEU A 99 -14.23 -0.68 -22.29
CA LEU A 99 -15.41 -0.48 -21.43
C LEU A 99 -15.47 0.88 -20.72
N ALA A 100 -14.38 1.64 -20.70
CA ALA A 100 -14.26 2.87 -19.90
C ALA A 100 -15.34 3.90 -20.26
N ASP A 101 -15.52 4.18 -21.56
CA ASP A 101 -16.50 5.14 -22.06
C ASP A 101 -17.94 4.79 -21.68
N ILE A 102 -18.29 3.51 -21.84
CA ILE A 102 -19.63 3.02 -21.51
C ILE A 102 -19.89 3.08 -20.01
N LEU A 103 -18.90 2.70 -19.18
CA LEU A 103 -19.02 2.81 -17.72
C LEU A 103 -19.17 4.28 -17.28
N THR A 104 -18.41 5.18 -17.90
CA THR A 104 -18.49 6.62 -17.65
C THR A 104 -19.86 7.18 -18.09
N LEU A 105 -20.39 6.79 -19.25
CA LEU A 105 -21.75 7.14 -19.69
C LEU A 105 -22.82 6.68 -18.70
N ILE A 106 -22.76 5.41 -18.29
CA ILE A 106 -23.69 4.84 -17.30
C ILE A 106 -23.62 5.63 -15.98
N GLU A 107 -22.41 5.98 -15.53
CA GLU A 107 -22.22 6.75 -14.31
C GLU A 107 -22.82 8.16 -14.40
N ASN A 108 -22.63 8.85 -15.53
CA ASN A 108 -23.14 10.20 -15.79
C ASN A 108 -24.67 10.18 -15.96
N CYS A 109 -25.23 9.23 -16.71
CA CYS A 109 -26.68 9.00 -16.78
C CYS A 109 -27.27 8.79 -15.38
N ARG A 110 -26.66 7.94 -14.55
CA ARG A 110 -27.10 7.71 -13.16
C ARG A 110 -27.04 8.99 -12.34
N TYR A 111 -26.02 9.82 -12.56
CA TYR A 111 -25.82 11.06 -11.80
C TYR A 111 -26.85 12.14 -12.16
N PHE A 112 -27.01 12.42 -13.45
CA PHE A 112 -27.79 13.54 -13.97
C PHE A 112 -29.27 13.20 -14.21
N ASN A 113 -29.59 11.96 -14.57
CA ASN A 113 -30.94 11.50 -14.87
C ASN A 113 -31.50 10.53 -13.82
N GLY A 114 -30.67 10.02 -12.91
CA GLY A 114 -31.09 9.03 -11.92
C GLY A 114 -31.25 7.61 -12.46
N ASP A 115 -30.96 7.41 -13.75
CA ASP A 115 -31.11 6.13 -14.45
C ASP A 115 -29.76 5.65 -14.99
N ILE A 116 -29.51 4.33 -14.91
CA ILE A 116 -28.30 3.69 -15.40
C ILE A 116 -28.35 3.42 -16.90
N GLN A 117 -29.55 3.42 -17.48
CA GLN A 117 -29.73 3.17 -18.91
C GLN A 117 -29.24 4.35 -19.74
N VAL A 118 -28.35 4.06 -20.70
CA VAL A 118 -27.87 5.03 -21.67
C VAL A 118 -28.89 5.09 -22.82
N PRO A 119 -29.55 6.24 -23.08
CA PRO A 119 -30.76 6.29 -23.93
C PRO A 119 -30.62 5.86 -25.39
N PHE A 120 -29.39 5.70 -25.89
CA PHE A 120 -29.08 5.35 -27.28
C PHE A 120 -28.31 4.03 -27.41
N LEU A 121 -27.96 3.39 -26.29
CA LEU A 121 -27.12 2.20 -26.28
C LEU A 121 -28.00 0.96 -26.41
N THR A 122 -28.13 0.44 -27.64
CA THR A 122 -28.93 -0.76 -27.95
C THR A 122 -28.05 -1.97 -28.26
N HIS A 123 -27.01 -1.77 -29.08
CA HIS A 123 -26.01 -2.76 -29.41
C HIS A 123 -24.62 -2.17 -29.22
N TYR A 124 -23.72 -2.93 -28.60
CA TYR A 124 -22.40 -2.48 -28.20
C TYR A 124 -21.32 -3.50 -28.51
N CYS A 125 -20.17 -3.04 -28.99
CA CYS A 125 -18.95 -3.84 -29.12
C CYS A 125 -17.78 -3.19 -28.39
N ASP A 126 -17.11 -3.97 -27.55
CA ASP A 126 -15.83 -3.65 -26.91
C ASP A 126 -14.69 -4.08 -27.86
N LEU A 127 -14.12 -3.12 -28.61
CA LEU A 127 -13.18 -3.44 -29.67
C LEU A 127 -11.84 -3.96 -29.15
N GLN A 128 -11.40 -3.53 -27.98
CA GLN A 128 -10.13 -3.92 -27.38
C GLN A 128 -10.06 -5.43 -27.23
N ARG A 129 -11.11 -6.05 -26.70
CA ARG A 129 -11.14 -7.51 -26.51
C ARG A 129 -11.08 -8.26 -27.84
N TYR A 130 -11.81 -7.77 -28.84
CA TYR A 130 -11.76 -8.33 -30.19
C TYR A 130 -10.35 -8.21 -30.78
N ALA A 131 -9.74 -7.02 -30.68
CA ALA A 131 -8.41 -6.76 -31.20
C ALA A 131 -7.33 -7.60 -30.51
N GLU A 132 -7.40 -7.78 -29.19
CA GLU A 132 -6.49 -8.61 -28.40
C GLU A 132 -6.52 -10.07 -28.88
N GLU A 133 -7.71 -10.64 -29.12
CA GLU A 133 -7.83 -12.01 -29.64
C GLU A 133 -7.26 -12.11 -31.06
N ARG A 134 -7.63 -11.18 -31.95
CA ARG A 134 -7.15 -11.18 -33.35
C ARG A 134 -5.62 -11.07 -33.47
N LEU A 135 -5.00 -10.38 -32.51
CA LEU A 135 -3.54 -10.20 -32.45
C LEU A 135 -2.82 -11.26 -31.61
N GLY A 136 -3.55 -12.23 -31.03
CA GLY A 136 -2.97 -13.28 -30.19
C GLY A 136 -2.32 -12.75 -28.91
N LEU A 137 -2.78 -11.61 -28.40
CA LEU A 137 -2.23 -11.00 -27.18
C LEU A 137 -2.70 -11.76 -25.93
N SER A 138 -1.81 -11.87 -24.94
CA SER A 138 -2.13 -12.57 -23.69
C SER A 138 -3.23 -11.84 -22.91
N THR A 139 -4.16 -12.58 -22.30
CA THR A 139 -5.22 -12.02 -21.44
C THR A 139 -4.71 -11.40 -20.13
N THR A 140 -3.40 -11.46 -19.87
CA THR A 140 -2.76 -10.95 -18.66
C THR A 140 -2.42 -9.46 -18.71
N GLU A 141 -2.43 -8.83 -19.89
CA GLU A 141 -2.18 -7.40 -20.07
C GLU A 141 -3.22 -6.77 -21.01
N GLN A 142 -3.85 -5.67 -20.60
CA GLN A 142 -4.73 -4.90 -21.49
C GLN A 142 -3.90 -4.11 -22.49
N ALA A 143 -4.23 -4.22 -23.78
CA ALA A 143 -3.56 -3.49 -24.84
C ALA A 143 -4.21 -2.11 -25.03
N GLY A 144 -3.49 -1.05 -24.69
CA GLY A 144 -3.93 0.33 -24.96
C GLY A 144 -4.04 0.61 -26.47
N LEU A 145 -4.86 1.61 -26.83
CA LEU A 145 -5.13 2.00 -28.22
C LEU A 145 -3.85 2.23 -29.03
N GLU A 146 -2.91 3.01 -28.48
CA GLU A 146 -1.62 3.30 -29.12
C GLU A 146 -0.72 2.07 -29.29
N LYS A 147 -0.78 1.12 -28.35
CA LYS A 147 0.00 -0.12 -28.44
C LYS A 147 -0.48 -0.92 -29.65
N VAL A 148 -1.80 -1.04 -29.81
CA VAL A 148 -2.39 -1.76 -30.95
C VAL A 148 -2.19 -1.01 -32.26
N ALA A 149 -2.36 0.32 -32.28
CA ALA A 149 -2.09 1.12 -33.48
C ALA A 149 -0.65 0.93 -33.99
N ARG A 150 0.34 0.91 -33.07
CA ARG A 150 1.75 0.63 -33.42
C ARG A 150 1.97 -0.80 -33.91
N LEU A 151 1.35 -1.80 -33.27
CA LEU A 151 1.45 -3.19 -33.72
C LEU A 151 0.89 -3.41 -35.13
N LEU A 152 -0.04 -2.54 -35.55
CA LEU A 152 -0.65 -2.55 -36.87
C LEU A 152 0.02 -1.60 -37.87
N ASP A 153 1.16 -0.99 -37.52
CA ASP A 153 1.85 0.00 -38.36
C ASP A 153 0.91 1.13 -38.85
N LEU A 154 0.04 1.63 -37.96
CA LEU A 154 -0.82 2.77 -38.25
C LEU A 154 -0.09 4.08 -37.93
N ASP A 155 -0.04 4.99 -38.91
CA ASP A 155 0.43 6.35 -38.68
C ASP A 155 -0.65 7.19 -37.98
N ILE A 156 -0.37 7.52 -36.71
CA ILE A 156 -1.20 8.35 -35.84
C ILE A 156 -0.52 9.69 -35.49
N SER A 157 0.61 10.02 -36.14
CA SER A 157 1.44 11.18 -35.78
C SER A 157 0.77 12.54 -36.04
N ALA A 158 -0.22 12.58 -36.93
CA ALA A 158 -0.97 13.78 -37.28
C ALA A 158 -2.24 14.00 -36.44
N MET A 159 -2.49 13.15 -35.42
CA MET A 159 -3.70 13.17 -34.62
C MET A 159 -3.39 13.68 -33.21
N GLU A 160 -4.26 14.53 -32.65
CA GLU A 160 -4.11 15.01 -31.28
C GLU A 160 -4.48 13.87 -30.33
N GLN A 161 -3.48 13.35 -29.63
CA GLN A 161 -3.68 12.31 -28.63
C GLN A 161 -4.61 12.82 -27.51
N HIS A 162 -5.55 11.99 -27.04
CA HIS A 162 -6.52 12.34 -26.00
C HIS A 162 -7.53 13.42 -26.42
N ARG A 163 -7.89 13.42 -27.71
CA ARG A 163 -9.08 14.09 -28.23
C ARG A 163 -10.07 13.03 -28.65
N ALA A 164 -11.29 13.12 -28.14
CA ALA A 164 -12.28 12.07 -28.34
C ALA A 164 -12.56 11.76 -29.83
N LEU A 165 -12.55 12.76 -30.71
CA LEU A 165 -12.81 12.51 -32.13
C LEU A 165 -11.65 11.78 -32.81
N ASP A 166 -10.42 12.13 -32.45
CA ASP A 166 -9.21 11.55 -33.01
C ASP A 166 -9.05 10.10 -32.54
N ASP A 167 -9.28 9.83 -31.26
CA ASP A 167 -9.25 8.46 -30.72
C ASP A 167 -10.35 7.56 -31.32
N SER A 168 -11.52 8.13 -31.62
CA SER A 168 -12.56 7.43 -32.39
C SER A 168 -12.11 7.08 -33.82
N LEU A 169 -11.37 7.98 -34.48
CA LEU A 169 -10.84 7.74 -35.82
C LEU A 169 -9.69 6.71 -35.82
N VAL A 170 -8.81 6.73 -34.82
CA VAL A 170 -7.77 5.69 -34.63
C VAL A 170 -8.42 4.33 -34.39
N THR A 171 -9.41 4.28 -33.50
CA THR A 171 -10.20 3.07 -33.21
C THR A 171 -10.87 2.52 -34.47
N LEU A 172 -11.43 3.39 -35.33
CA LEU A 172 -11.98 3.00 -36.63
C LEU A 172 -10.92 2.40 -37.57
N ARG A 173 -9.73 2.99 -37.66
CA ARG A 173 -8.62 2.45 -38.49
C ARG A 173 -8.13 1.09 -38.00
N ILE A 174 -8.12 0.87 -36.69
CA ILE A 174 -7.80 -0.44 -36.11
C ILE A 174 -8.88 -1.46 -36.48
N LEU A 175 -10.15 -1.07 -36.34
CA LEU A 175 -11.28 -1.91 -36.74
C LEU A 175 -11.16 -2.30 -38.22
N GLU A 176 -10.94 -1.34 -39.13
CA GLU A 176 -10.78 -1.59 -40.56
C GLU A 176 -9.71 -2.65 -40.85
N LYS A 177 -8.54 -2.58 -40.19
CA LYS A 177 -7.46 -3.56 -40.38
C LYS A 177 -7.77 -4.94 -39.80
N LEU A 178 -8.53 -5.01 -38.71
CA LEU A 178 -8.77 -6.26 -37.98
C LEU A 178 -10.11 -6.90 -38.31
N TYR A 179 -11.00 -6.20 -39.01
CA TYR A 179 -12.40 -6.58 -39.18
C TYR A 179 -12.54 -7.93 -39.87
N ASP A 180 -13.37 -8.77 -39.26
CA ASP A 180 -13.84 -10.02 -39.81
C ASP A 180 -15.31 -10.15 -39.39
N SER A 181 -16.17 -10.34 -40.39
CA SER A 181 -17.62 -10.26 -40.22
C SER A 181 -18.19 -11.38 -39.37
N GLU A 182 -17.51 -12.53 -39.25
CA GLU A 182 -17.93 -13.64 -38.40
C GLU A 182 -17.27 -13.54 -37.02
N ALA A 183 -15.98 -13.21 -36.96
CA ALA A 183 -15.23 -13.18 -35.72
C ALA A 183 -15.63 -12.04 -34.77
N ILE A 184 -16.21 -10.95 -35.28
CA ILE A 184 -16.67 -9.83 -34.44
C ILE A 184 -18.01 -10.11 -33.74
N ILE A 185 -18.82 -11.04 -34.27
CA ILE A 185 -20.18 -11.30 -33.78
C ILE A 185 -20.23 -11.64 -32.27
N PRO A 186 -19.36 -12.51 -31.72
CA PRO A 186 -19.36 -12.85 -30.29
C PRO A 186 -19.06 -11.65 -29.36
N TYR A 187 -18.51 -10.56 -29.90
CA TYR A 187 -18.14 -9.36 -29.17
C TYR A 187 -19.26 -8.31 -29.15
N ILE A 188 -20.26 -8.49 -30.01
CA ILE A 188 -21.44 -7.63 -30.08
C ILE A 188 -22.45 -8.08 -29.03
N GLN A 189 -22.84 -7.15 -28.16
CA GLN A 189 -23.75 -7.38 -27.06
C GLN A 189 -25.02 -6.57 -27.25
N THR A 190 -26.17 -7.17 -26.93
CA THR A 190 -27.42 -6.43 -26.72
C THR A 190 -27.37 -5.76 -25.35
N CYS A 191 -27.69 -4.47 -25.30
CA CYS A 191 -27.61 -3.65 -24.09
C CYS A 191 -28.95 -3.63 -23.33
N ASP A 192 -29.37 -4.80 -22.88
CA ASP A 192 -30.59 -5.01 -22.09
C ASP A 192 -30.34 -4.85 -20.58
N GLN A 193 -31.33 -5.25 -19.76
CA GLN A 193 -31.21 -5.17 -18.31
C GLN A 193 -30.04 -6.00 -17.76
N GLU A 194 -29.74 -7.17 -18.36
CA GLU A 194 -28.65 -8.04 -17.93
C GLU A 194 -27.30 -7.37 -18.19
N PHE A 195 -27.14 -6.73 -19.36
CA PHE A 195 -25.97 -5.93 -19.68
C PHE A 195 -25.68 -4.88 -18.60
N TYR A 196 -26.67 -4.06 -18.23
CA TYR A 196 -26.48 -3.02 -17.21
C TYR A 196 -26.22 -3.59 -15.81
N GLN A 197 -26.83 -4.73 -15.45
CA GLN A 197 -26.54 -5.42 -14.19
C GLN A 197 -25.09 -5.89 -14.15
N ARG A 198 -24.59 -6.49 -15.24
CA ARG A 198 -23.19 -6.94 -15.36
C ARG A 198 -22.22 -5.76 -15.26
N MET A 199 -22.45 -4.72 -16.06
CA MET A 199 -21.57 -3.56 -16.15
C MET A 199 -21.47 -2.79 -14.83
N THR A 200 -22.58 -2.70 -14.09
CA THR A 200 -22.62 -1.94 -12.83
C THR A 200 -22.27 -2.76 -11.59
N PHE A 201 -21.99 -4.06 -11.77
CA PHE A 201 -21.67 -4.96 -10.67
C PHE A 201 -20.32 -4.62 -10.03
N ARG A 202 -20.33 -4.26 -8.75
CA ARG A 202 -19.11 -4.00 -7.99
C ARG A 202 -18.62 -5.28 -7.33
N THR A 203 -17.44 -5.73 -7.76
CA THR A 203 -16.75 -6.85 -7.10
C THR A 203 -16.56 -6.55 -5.62
N SER A 204 -16.99 -7.46 -4.77
CA SER A 204 -16.87 -7.34 -3.32
C SER A 204 -16.15 -8.55 -2.73
N PHE A 205 -15.57 -8.37 -1.55
CA PHE A 205 -14.92 -9.46 -0.81
C PHE A 205 -15.87 -9.97 0.25
N VAL A 206 -15.95 -11.29 0.40
CA VAL A 206 -16.72 -11.89 1.50
C VAL A 206 -15.97 -11.64 2.80
N ARG A 207 -16.66 -11.00 3.75
CA ARG A 207 -16.09 -10.57 5.05
C ARG A 207 -16.54 -11.44 6.22
N ASP A 208 -17.53 -12.30 6.00
CA ASP A 208 -18.04 -13.23 6.99
C ASP A 208 -17.98 -14.66 6.45
N LEU A 209 -17.41 -15.58 7.23
CA LEU A 209 -17.35 -17.00 6.87
C LEU A 209 -18.69 -17.72 7.03
N ALA A 210 -19.66 -17.11 7.74
CA ALA A 210 -21.03 -17.61 7.84
C ALA A 210 -21.89 -17.23 6.63
N ASP A 211 -21.34 -16.52 5.65
CA ASP A 211 -22.04 -16.18 4.42
C ASP A 211 -22.55 -17.45 3.72
N PRO A 212 -23.87 -17.57 3.44
CA PRO A 212 -24.47 -18.79 2.92
C PRO A 212 -23.94 -19.19 1.54
N ARG A 213 -23.27 -18.28 0.84
CA ARG A 213 -22.65 -18.56 -0.46
C ARG A 213 -21.30 -19.27 -0.32
N ILE A 214 -20.71 -19.30 0.87
CA ILE A 214 -19.47 -20.03 1.14
C ILE A 214 -19.76 -21.51 1.26
N ARG A 215 -19.18 -22.30 0.36
CA ARG A 215 -19.24 -23.75 0.42
C ARG A 215 -18.13 -24.30 1.32
N PRO A 216 -18.36 -25.41 2.05
CA PRO A 216 -17.33 -26.03 2.89
C PRO A 216 -16.02 -26.34 2.14
N GLU A 217 -16.09 -26.69 0.86
CA GLU A 217 -14.91 -26.94 0.02
C GLU A 217 -14.00 -25.71 -0.16
N TYR A 218 -14.52 -24.49 0.01
CA TYR A 218 -13.72 -23.27 -0.07
C TYR A 218 -12.80 -23.11 1.14
N LEU A 219 -13.12 -23.77 2.24
CA LEU A 219 -12.40 -23.70 3.50
C LEU A 219 -11.52 -24.94 3.75
N SER A 220 -11.56 -25.93 2.85
CA SER A 220 -10.68 -27.10 2.90
C SER A 220 -9.37 -26.88 2.14
N PHE A 221 -8.30 -27.48 2.64
CA PHE A 221 -6.98 -27.45 2.02
C PHE A 221 -6.45 -28.88 1.87
N LEU A 222 -5.75 -29.11 0.75
CA LEU A 222 -4.92 -30.30 0.56
C LEU A 222 -3.50 -29.99 1.03
N CYS A 223 -2.78 -31.03 1.43
CA CYS A 223 -1.40 -30.89 1.86
C CYS A 223 -0.53 -30.41 0.69
N PRO A 224 0.21 -29.30 0.83
CA PRO A 224 1.10 -28.83 -0.24
C PRO A 224 2.28 -29.78 -0.50
N ARG A 225 2.58 -30.71 0.42
CA ARG A 225 3.67 -31.68 0.28
C ARG A 225 3.23 -33.01 -0.36
N CYS A 226 2.09 -33.57 0.04
CA CYS A 226 1.68 -34.91 -0.40
C CYS A 226 0.30 -34.98 -1.05
N GLY A 227 -0.42 -33.85 -1.19
CA GLY A 227 -1.79 -33.83 -1.71
C GLY A 227 -2.87 -34.44 -0.79
N GLY A 228 -2.48 -35.01 0.35
CA GLY A 228 -3.39 -35.64 1.30
C GLY A 228 -4.37 -34.68 1.97
N ARG A 229 -5.44 -35.22 2.55
CA ARG A 229 -6.46 -34.44 3.29
C ARG A 229 -5.86 -33.84 4.58
N CYS A 230 -6.17 -32.57 4.83
CA CYS A 230 -5.72 -31.86 6.02
C CYS A 230 -6.87 -31.50 6.94
N CYS A 231 -6.59 -31.46 8.24
CA CYS A 231 -7.53 -31.01 9.26
C CYS A 231 -7.11 -29.64 9.76
N ARG A 232 -8.08 -28.73 9.85
CA ARG A 232 -7.85 -27.40 10.44
C ARG A 232 -7.55 -27.56 11.94
N SER A 233 -6.43 -27.01 12.40
CA SER A 233 -5.97 -27.10 13.79
C SER A 233 -6.33 -25.87 14.63
N THR A 234 -6.56 -24.72 14.01
CA THR A 234 -6.92 -23.47 14.72
C THR A 234 -8.25 -22.88 14.22
N ARG A 235 -8.71 -21.80 14.87
CA ARG A 235 -9.87 -21.03 14.37
C ARG A 235 -9.46 -20.21 13.14
N TRP A 236 -10.45 -19.79 12.36
CA TRP A 236 -10.23 -18.82 11.28
C TRP A 236 -9.98 -17.43 11.86
N THR A 237 -9.02 -16.71 11.28
CA THR A 237 -8.74 -15.30 11.59
C THR A 237 -8.82 -14.47 10.32
N ALA A 238 -9.46 -13.30 10.39
CA ALA A 238 -9.54 -12.38 9.27
C ALA A 238 -8.23 -11.58 9.13
N ARG A 239 -7.62 -11.56 7.94
CA ARG A 239 -6.40 -10.80 7.64
C ARG A 239 -6.38 -10.37 6.17
N ASN A 240 -6.20 -9.06 5.92
CA ASN A 240 -6.02 -8.49 4.58
C ASN A 240 -7.04 -8.99 3.53
N ARG A 241 -8.33 -8.67 3.72
CA ARG A 241 -9.44 -9.04 2.82
C ARG A 241 -9.62 -10.56 2.58
N GLY A 242 -9.13 -11.39 3.49
CA GLY A 242 -9.29 -12.84 3.47
C GLY A 242 -9.22 -13.46 4.86
N PHE A 243 -9.23 -14.79 4.92
CA PHE A 243 -9.20 -15.57 6.14
C PHE A 243 -7.99 -16.51 6.14
N GLN A 244 -7.41 -16.77 7.32
CA GLN A 244 -6.31 -17.72 7.49
C GLN A 244 -6.55 -18.64 8.69
N SER A 245 -6.05 -19.87 8.60
CA SER A 245 -6.03 -20.83 9.70
C SER A 245 -4.89 -21.82 9.53
N GLN A 246 -4.50 -22.50 10.60
CA GLN A 246 -3.50 -23.57 10.55
C GLN A 246 -4.17 -24.90 10.22
N PHE A 247 -3.44 -25.75 9.51
CA PHE A 247 -3.85 -27.06 9.05
C PHE A 247 -2.74 -28.06 9.31
N HIS A 248 -3.14 -29.25 9.75
CA HIS A 248 -2.26 -30.40 9.97
C HIS A 248 -2.58 -31.48 8.91
N CYS A 249 -1.56 -31.99 8.23
CA CYS A 249 -1.70 -33.12 7.33
C CYS A 249 -1.60 -34.45 8.08
N LYS A 250 -2.68 -35.24 8.08
CA LYS A 250 -2.71 -36.57 8.71
C LYS A 250 -1.80 -37.60 8.05
N SER A 251 -1.44 -37.42 6.77
CA SER A 251 -0.63 -38.39 6.02
C SER A 251 0.87 -38.20 6.20
N CYS A 252 1.36 -36.96 6.25
CA CYS A 252 2.80 -36.67 6.31
C CYS A 252 3.22 -35.81 7.52
N GLY A 253 2.28 -35.47 8.40
CA GLY A 253 2.51 -34.68 9.60
C GLY A 253 2.81 -33.20 9.37
N LEU A 254 2.74 -32.70 8.13
CA LEU A 254 3.06 -31.30 7.83
C LEU A 254 2.02 -30.35 8.40
N ASP A 255 2.49 -29.40 9.21
CA ASP A 255 1.72 -28.22 9.60
C ASP A 255 1.95 -27.05 8.63
N PHE A 256 0.87 -26.39 8.23
CA PHE A 256 0.92 -25.21 7.38
C PHE A 256 -0.25 -24.27 7.66
N VAL A 257 -0.11 -23.01 7.26
CA VAL A 257 -1.19 -22.01 7.26
C VAL A 257 -1.88 -22.03 5.89
N GLY A 258 -3.19 -22.22 5.87
CA GLY A 258 -4.04 -22.02 4.71
C GLY A 258 -4.68 -20.65 4.74
N ARG A 259 -4.54 -19.87 3.66
CA ARG A 259 -5.21 -18.58 3.47
C ARG A 259 -6.20 -18.66 2.31
N VAL A 260 -7.40 -18.14 2.52
CA VAL A 260 -8.46 -18.06 1.51
C VAL A 260 -8.95 -16.62 1.35
N MET A 261 -9.08 -16.17 0.10
CA MET A 261 -9.75 -14.93 -0.27
C MET A 261 -10.94 -15.27 -1.17
N ILE A 262 -12.12 -14.79 -0.81
CA ILE A 262 -13.36 -15.08 -1.52
C ILE A 262 -13.90 -13.76 -2.08
N LYS A 263 -13.96 -13.66 -3.41
CA LYS A 263 -14.47 -12.49 -4.15
C LYS A 263 -15.80 -12.83 -4.79
N GLN A 264 -16.81 -12.02 -4.54
CA GLN A 264 -18.04 -12.04 -5.33
C GLN A 264 -17.81 -11.22 -6.61
N LYS A 265 -17.85 -11.90 -7.75
CA LYS A 265 -17.95 -11.32 -9.09
C LYS A 265 -19.41 -11.42 -9.58
N TYR A 266 -19.70 -10.82 -10.73
CA TYR A 266 -21.02 -10.91 -11.35
C TYR A 266 -21.39 -12.36 -11.68
N GLU A 267 -20.48 -13.08 -12.35
CA GLU A 267 -20.64 -14.49 -12.75
C GLU A 267 -20.64 -15.49 -11.59
N GLY A 268 -20.37 -15.03 -10.35
CA GLY A 268 -20.37 -15.86 -9.17
C GLY A 268 -19.17 -15.64 -8.25
N ILE A 269 -18.83 -16.68 -7.48
CA ILE A 269 -17.78 -16.60 -6.47
C ILE A 269 -16.44 -17.08 -7.02
N ASN A 270 -15.42 -16.25 -6.84
CA ASN A 270 -14.03 -16.59 -7.12
C ASN A 270 -13.28 -16.81 -5.80
N VAL A 271 -12.67 -17.99 -5.65
CA VAL A 271 -11.94 -18.39 -4.43
C VAL A 271 -10.45 -18.51 -4.77
N ASN A 272 -9.62 -17.73 -4.09
CA ASN A 272 -8.17 -17.80 -4.20
C ASN A 272 -7.58 -18.38 -2.90
N LYS A 273 -6.83 -19.48 -3.01
CA LYS A 273 -6.20 -20.16 -1.88
C LYS A 273 -4.69 -20.09 -1.98
N LYS A 274 -4.03 -19.86 -0.84
CA LYS A 274 -2.57 -19.91 -0.69
C LYS A 274 -2.21 -20.73 0.54
N THR A 275 -1.08 -21.42 0.48
CA THR A 275 -0.52 -22.14 1.63
C THR A 275 0.85 -21.58 1.99
N TYR A 276 1.19 -21.63 3.27
CA TYR A 276 2.43 -21.10 3.83
C TYR A 276 2.91 -22.04 4.94
N PRO A 277 4.21 -22.34 5.10
CA PRO A 277 4.66 -23.09 6.27
C PRO A 277 4.31 -22.36 7.59
N VAL A 278 4.08 -23.14 8.66
CA VAL A 278 3.93 -22.58 10.01
C VAL A 278 5.24 -21.92 10.41
N PRO A 279 5.22 -20.67 10.91
CA PRO A 279 6.44 -20.01 11.37
C PRO A 279 7.03 -20.75 12.56
N VAL A 280 8.35 -20.96 12.53
CA VAL A 280 9.10 -21.45 13.68
C VAL A 280 9.28 -20.28 14.65
N ILE A 281 8.76 -20.43 15.87
CA ILE A 281 8.96 -19.45 16.95
C ILE A 281 10.09 -20.00 17.82
N GLU A 282 11.27 -19.42 17.67
CA GLU A 282 12.43 -19.76 18.50
C GLU A 282 12.14 -19.38 19.95
N SER A 283 12.53 -20.24 20.90
CA SER A 283 12.51 -19.85 22.31
C SER A 283 13.49 -18.70 22.56
N PRO A 284 13.23 -17.82 23.55
CA PRO A 284 14.19 -16.79 23.91
C PRO A 284 15.55 -17.39 24.25
N ARG A 285 16.62 -16.69 23.87
CA ARG A 285 17.98 -17.05 24.27
C ARG A 285 18.04 -17.23 25.80
N THR A 286 18.74 -18.26 26.25
CA THR A 286 19.04 -18.45 27.67
C THR A 286 20.51 -18.12 27.89
N LEU A 287 20.80 -17.35 28.92
CA LEU A 287 22.17 -17.04 29.32
C LEU A 287 22.46 -17.78 30.64
N PRO A 288 23.60 -18.50 30.74
CA PRO A 288 24.05 -19.05 32.01
C PRO A 288 24.14 -17.96 33.09
N PRO A 289 23.88 -18.28 34.37
CA PRO A 289 23.94 -17.31 35.47
C PRO A 289 25.28 -16.54 35.55
N ASP A 290 26.37 -17.18 35.12
CA ASP A 290 27.73 -16.63 35.16
C ASP A 290 28.12 -15.86 33.90
N SER A 291 27.16 -15.60 32.99
CA SER A 291 27.45 -14.85 31.76
C SER A 291 27.95 -13.45 32.08
N PRO A 292 28.86 -12.89 31.25
CA PRO A 292 29.27 -11.51 31.40
C PRO A 292 28.04 -10.61 31.42
N LYS A 293 28.01 -9.63 32.33
CA LYS A 293 26.92 -8.64 32.39
C LYS A 293 26.79 -7.80 31.12
N LYS A 294 27.82 -7.82 30.27
CA LYS A 294 27.98 -7.02 29.06
C LYS A 294 28.55 -7.88 27.94
N LEU A 295 27.85 -7.95 26.81
CA LEU A 295 28.23 -8.73 25.64
C LEU A 295 28.12 -7.86 24.37
N PRO A 296 29.16 -7.79 23.51
CA PRO A 296 29.07 -7.07 22.25
C PRO A 296 28.11 -7.79 21.27
N ILE A 297 27.32 -7.01 20.52
CA ILE A 297 26.44 -7.52 19.46
C ILE A 297 26.25 -6.45 18.38
N GLY A 298 26.62 -6.77 17.13
CA GLY A 298 26.80 -5.73 16.11
C GLY A 298 27.73 -4.63 16.62
N ASN A 299 27.29 -3.37 16.50
CA ASN A 299 27.97 -2.21 17.07
C ASN A 299 27.29 -1.71 18.37
N MET A 300 26.55 -2.59 19.05
CA MET A 300 25.87 -2.34 20.31
C MET A 300 26.43 -3.23 21.42
N GLU A 301 26.02 -2.93 22.66
CA GLU A 301 26.27 -3.79 23.80
C GLU A 301 24.95 -4.28 24.39
N LEU A 302 24.86 -5.58 24.64
CA LEU A 302 23.83 -6.21 25.45
C LEU A 302 24.22 -6.14 26.93
N GLU A 303 23.44 -5.39 27.70
CA GLU A 303 23.56 -5.27 29.16
C GLU A 303 22.49 -6.14 29.83
N LEU A 304 22.89 -6.88 30.86
CA LEU A 304 21.98 -7.70 31.68
C LEU A 304 21.81 -7.08 33.07
N GLN A 305 20.56 -6.79 33.43
CA GLN A 305 20.17 -6.36 34.77
C GLN A 305 19.04 -7.26 35.26
N ASP A 306 19.26 -7.99 36.35
CA ASP A 306 18.29 -8.94 36.92
C ASP A 306 17.67 -9.91 35.90
N GLY A 307 18.50 -10.39 34.97
CA GLY A 307 18.10 -11.32 33.89
C GLY A 307 17.37 -10.67 32.71
N VAL A 308 17.14 -9.34 32.74
CA VAL A 308 16.58 -8.57 31.63
C VAL A 308 17.70 -8.05 30.74
N GLY A 309 17.59 -8.30 29.44
CA GLY A 309 18.55 -7.86 28.43
C GLY A 309 18.15 -6.55 27.76
N VAL A 310 19.05 -5.57 27.78
CA VAL A 310 18.88 -4.25 27.15
C VAL A 310 20.02 -3.97 26.19
N LEU A 311 19.72 -3.52 24.98
CA LEU A 311 20.72 -3.12 24.00
C LEU A 311 20.98 -1.61 24.07
N ARG A 312 22.25 -1.21 24.03
CA ARG A 312 22.68 0.20 24.02
C ARG A 312 23.74 0.46 22.95
N PHE A 313 23.67 1.62 22.30
CA PHE A 313 24.78 2.13 21.49
C PHE A 313 25.97 2.48 22.37
N THR A 314 27.10 1.83 22.13
CA THR A 314 28.34 2.06 22.89
C THR A 314 28.79 3.53 22.89
N PRO A 315 28.77 4.27 21.76
CA PRO A 315 29.24 5.65 21.74
C PRO A 315 28.39 6.65 22.55
N TRP A 316 27.15 6.29 22.91
CA TRP A 316 26.23 7.19 23.62
C TRP A 316 26.16 6.94 25.13
N LYS A 317 26.90 5.96 25.65
CA LYS A 317 26.91 5.67 27.09
C LYS A 317 27.38 6.84 27.94
N ASP A 318 28.26 7.66 27.37
CA ASP A 318 28.88 8.79 28.06
C ASP A 318 28.11 10.11 27.88
N LEU A 319 26.92 10.09 27.27
CA LEU A 319 26.04 11.27 27.19
C LEU A 319 25.26 11.42 28.52
N PRO A 320 25.68 12.30 29.44
CA PRO A 320 25.20 12.26 30.83
C PRO A 320 23.72 12.64 30.97
N PHE A 321 23.16 13.37 30.02
CA PHE A 321 21.78 13.86 30.02
C PHE A 321 20.83 12.97 29.21
N VAL A 322 21.32 11.90 28.58
CA VAL A 322 20.52 10.98 27.75
C VAL A 322 20.45 9.60 28.39
N ASN A 323 19.31 8.95 28.25
CA ASN A 323 19.17 7.50 28.47
C ASN A 323 18.48 6.88 27.25
N HIS A 324 19.01 5.79 26.73
CA HIS A 324 18.47 5.09 25.56
C HIS A 324 18.54 3.59 25.74
N ALA A 325 17.54 2.88 25.23
CA ALA A 325 17.47 1.44 25.30
C ALA A 325 16.77 0.87 24.07
N PHE A 326 17.14 -0.36 23.71
CA PHE A 326 16.32 -1.21 22.86
C PHE A 326 16.07 -2.53 23.58
N SER A 327 14.81 -2.95 23.67
CA SER A 327 14.42 -4.15 24.42
C SER A 327 14.84 -5.43 23.69
N THR A 328 15.18 -6.47 24.45
CA THR A 328 15.30 -7.85 23.94
C THR A 328 14.14 -8.70 24.44
N ARG A 329 14.09 -9.97 24.03
CA ARG A 329 13.13 -10.98 24.52
C ARG A 329 13.48 -11.49 25.92
N LEU A 330 14.65 -11.16 26.47
CA LEU A 330 15.19 -11.70 27.73
C LEU A 330 14.54 -11.07 28.97
N GLY A 331 14.21 -11.91 29.96
CA GLY A 331 13.78 -11.48 31.29
C GLY A 331 12.28 -11.18 31.47
N GLY A 332 11.47 -11.32 30.42
CA GLY A 332 10.01 -11.15 30.52
C GLY A 332 9.27 -12.41 31.01
N ILE A 333 7.94 -12.34 31.05
CA ILE A 333 7.07 -13.42 31.56
C ILE A 333 6.06 -13.97 30.56
N SER A 334 5.98 -13.37 29.38
CA SER A 334 5.07 -13.83 28.33
C SER A 334 5.49 -15.20 27.80
N GLN A 335 4.55 -15.90 27.16
CA GLN A 335 4.74 -17.28 26.69
C GLN A 335 4.53 -17.42 25.18
N LYS A 336 4.93 -18.56 24.61
CA LYS A 336 4.71 -18.94 23.20
C LYS A 336 5.28 -17.89 22.23
N GLU A 337 4.49 -17.40 21.27
CA GLU A 337 4.87 -16.36 20.30
C GLU A 337 5.29 -15.03 20.95
N PHE A 338 4.86 -14.78 22.20
CA PHE A 338 5.17 -13.58 22.94
C PHE A 338 6.36 -13.77 23.87
N ALA A 339 6.96 -14.97 23.93
CA ALA A 339 8.00 -15.26 24.88
C ALA A 339 9.27 -14.40 24.63
N ALA A 340 9.89 -13.78 25.63
CA ALA A 340 9.38 -13.59 27.01
C ALA A 340 9.01 -12.13 27.30
N MET A 341 9.73 -11.16 26.73
CA MET A 341 9.53 -9.73 27.01
C MET A 341 8.67 -9.04 25.94
N ASN A 342 7.40 -9.43 25.83
CA ASN A 342 6.47 -8.71 24.94
C ASN A 342 6.05 -7.37 25.56
N LEU A 343 6.32 -6.27 24.85
CA LEU A 343 5.92 -4.92 25.25
C LEU A 343 4.75 -4.36 24.43
N GLY A 344 4.10 -5.18 23.59
CA GLY A 344 2.97 -4.78 22.76
C GLY A 344 1.62 -5.27 23.28
N PHE A 345 0.75 -4.35 23.68
CA PHE A 345 -0.66 -4.63 24.00
C PHE A 345 -1.48 -5.05 22.76
N GLY A 346 -2.62 -5.70 22.99
CA GLY A 346 -3.64 -5.97 21.96
C GLY A 346 -3.26 -7.00 20.89
N ARG A 347 -2.18 -7.78 21.11
CA ARG A 347 -1.69 -8.81 20.16
C ARG A 347 -2.11 -10.23 20.50
N GLY A 348 -2.80 -10.45 21.62
CA GLY A 348 -3.27 -11.76 22.10
C GLY A 348 -2.57 -12.26 23.37
N ASP A 349 -1.54 -11.56 23.83
CA ASP A 349 -0.96 -11.74 25.16
C ASP A 349 -1.86 -11.10 26.23
N SER A 350 -1.70 -11.51 27.49
CA SER A 350 -2.48 -10.91 28.60
C SER A 350 -1.94 -9.52 28.96
N GLU A 351 -2.83 -8.61 29.37
CA GLU A 351 -2.44 -7.25 29.73
C GLU A 351 -1.54 -7.23 30.98
N GLU A 352 -1.72 -8.19 31.89
CA GLU A 352 -0.88 -8.37 33.07
C GLU A 352 0.56 -8.75 32.69
N ASN A 353 0.74 -9.66 31.73
CA ASN A 353 2.06 -10.04 31.24
C ASN A 353 2.79 -8.84 30.63
N VAL A 354 2.10 -8.09 29.77
CA VAL A 354 2.69 -6.93 29.09
C VAL A 354 3.02 -5.83 30.10
N SER A 355 2.16 -5.58 31.08
CA SER A 355 2.40 -4.57 32.13
C SER A 355 3.59 -4.93 33.03
N GLU A 356 3.71 -6.19 33.44
CA GLU A 356 4.86 -6.68 34.20
C GLU A 356 6.16 -6.62 33.36
N ASN A 357 6.09 -6.94 32.07
CA ASN A 357 7.23 -6.80 31.17
C ASN A 357 7.70 -5.34 31.08
N TYR A 358 6.79 -4.36 31.00
CA TYR A 358 7.15 -2.94 31.07
C TYR A 358 7.86 -2.60 32.38
N ARG A 359 7.34 -3.03 33.53
CA ARG A 359 7.96 -2.79 34.83
C ARG A 359 9.38 -3.33 34.89
N ARG A 360 9.59 -4.57 34.41
CA ARG A 360 10.92 -5.22 34.37
C ARG A 360 11.87 -4.52 33.41
N PHE A 361 11.43 -4.23 32.20
CA PHE A 361 12.25 -3.57 31.20
C PHE A 361 12.66 -2.17 31.63
N CYS A 362 11.74 -1.35 32.13
CA CYS A 362 12.03 -0.01 32.62
C CYS A 362 13.01 -0.03 33.80
N ALA A 363 12.84 -0.93 34.77
CA ALA A 363 13.78 -1.10 35.87
C ALA A 363 15.21 -1.42 35.37
N ALA A 364 15.34 -2.37 34.45
CA ALA A 364 16.62 -2.75 33.86
C ALA A 364 17.26 -1.63 33.00
N ALA A 365 16.43 -0.85 32.31
CA ALA A 365 16.86 0.26 31.46
C ALA A 365 17.16 1.56 32.25
N GLY A 366 16.82 1.62 33.54
CA GLY A 366 16.95 2.81 34.37
C GLY A 366 15.95 3.91 33.98
N LEU A 367 14.71 3.52 33.68
CA LEU A 367 13.63 4.39 33.24
C LEU A 367 12.44 4.30 34.20
N ASP A 368 11.69 5.40 34.32
CA ASP A 368 10.40 5.42 35.00
C ASP A 368 9.30 4.93 34.04
N PRO A 369 8.57 3.83 34.33
CA PRO A 369 7.46 3.37 33.50
C PRO A 369 6.39 4.44 33.26
N GLU A 370 6.20 5.37 34.19
CA GLU A 370 5.22 6.45 34.06
C GLU A 370 5.74 7.61 33.20
N SER A 371 7.02 7.59 32.78
CA SER A 371 7.58 8.63 31.89
C SER A 371 7.36 8.34 30.40
N LEU A 372 6.88 7.14 30.06
CA LEU A 372 6.81 6.65 28.69
C LEU A 372 5.74 7.37 27.86
N VAL A 373 6.06 7.69 26.62
CA VAL A 373 5.14 8.29 25.65
C VAL A 373 5.32 7.62 24.29
N CYS A 374 4.24 7.11 23.72
CA CYS A 374 4.23 6.44 22.42
C CYS A 374 3.14 7.03 21.52
N GLY A 375 3.48 7.36 20.27
CA GLY A 375 2.51 7.81 19.27
C GLY A 375 1.72 6.67 18.63
N THR A 376 0.69 7.02 17.85
CA THR A 376 -0.04 6.08 17.00
C THR A 376 0.75 5.77 15.73
N GLN A 377 1.56 4.71 15.75
CA GLN A 377 2.38 4.31 14.60
C GLN A 377 1.53 3.71 13.46
N VAL A 378 1.47 4.40 12.32
CA VAL A 378 0.67 4.01 11.14
C VAL A 378 1.54 3.87 9.88
N HIS A 379 2.86 3.86 10.02
CA HIS A 379 3.86 3.79 8.94
C HIS A 379 3.82 5.01 8.01
N LYS A 380 3.54 6.19 8.57
CA LYS A 380 3.67 7.50 7.92
C LYS A 380 4.89 8.23 8.47
N THR A 381 4.97 9.54 8.22
CA THR A 381 6.05 10.42 8.65
C THR A 381 5.58 11.51 9.61
N ASP A 382 4.41 11.33 10.24
CA ASP A 382 3.85 12.33 11.16
C ASP A 382 4.65 12.34 12.47
N ILE A 383 5.07 13.53 12.91
CA ILE A 383 5.87 13.74 14.12
C ILE A 383 5.12 14.64 15.09
N ARG A 384 5.11 14.25 16.37
CA ARG A 384 4.51 15.01 17.46
C ARG A 384 5.54 15.44 18.49
N ARG A 385 5.50 16.72 18.87
CA ARG A 385 6.20 17.20 20.06
C ARG A 385 5.41 16.84 21.32
N VAL A 386 6.10 16.32 22.33
CA VAL A 386 5.51 15.89 23.61
C VAL A 386 6.26 16.50 24.80
N ASP A 387 5.62 16.52 25.95
CA ASP A 387 6.13 17.06 27.23
C ASP A 387 5.62 16.25 28.43
N GLN A 388 5.83 16.73 29.66
CA GLN A 388 5.43 15.99 30.86
C GLN A 388 3.91 15.73 30.96
N SER A 389 3.05 16.53 30.31
CA SER A 389 1.60 16.33 30.32
C SER A 389 1.16 15.09 29.53
N HIS A 390 2.05 14.57 28.67
CA HIS A 390 1.80 13.42 27.81
C HIS A 390 2.28 12.10 28.41
N ARG A 391 2.83 12.12 29.62
CA ARG A 391 3.35 10.93 30.31
C ARG A 391 2.29 9.82 30.41
N GLY A 392 2.68 8.61 30.04
CA GLY A 392 1.82 7.41 29.97
C GLY A 392 1.01 7.28 28.67
N LEU A 393 0.98 8.29 27.81
CA LEU A 393 0.21 8.27 26.57
C LEU A 393 0.71 7.17 25.61
N GLY A 394 -0.23 6.38 25.09
CA GLY A 394 0.04 5.29 24.16
C GLY A 394 0.55 4.00 24.80
N ILE A 395 0.85 4.03 26.11
CA ILE A 395 1.25 2.86 26.90
C ILE A 395 0.16 2.52 27.93
N TRP A 396 -0.11 3.44 28.86
CA TRP A 396 -1.07 3.28 29.95
C TRP A 396 -2.43 3.90 29.63
N THR A 397 -2.42 4.96 28.82
CA THR A 397 -3.63 5.63 28.33
C THR A 397 -3.69 5.57 26.80
N ARG A 398 -4.90 5.71 26.26
CA ARG A 398 -5.09 5.69 24.80
C ARG A 398 -4.46 6.91 24.16
N ASN A 399 -3.89 6.70 22.98
CA ASN A 399 -3.50 7.81 22.11
C ASN A 399 -4.70 8.71 21.78
N ASP A 400 -4.43 10.01 21.76
CA ASP A 400 -5.32 11.12 21.41
C ASP A 400 -5.07 11.65 19.98
N THR A 401 -4.08 11.10 19.27
CA THR A 401 -3.81 11.40 17.84
C THR A 401 -4.02 10.19 16.94
N GLU A 402 -4.48 10.44 15.71
CA GLU A 402 -4.69 9.41 14.70
C GLU A 402 -3.38 8.87 14.09
N SER A 403 -2.30 9.66 14.15
CA SER A 403 -1.02 9.35 13.53
C SER A 403 0.13 10.08 14.23
N ALA A 404 1.15 9.33 14.64
CA ALA A 404 2.44 9.83 15.08
C ALA A 404 3.45 8.67 15.04
N ASP A 405 4.22 8.58 13.96
CA ASP A 405 5.30 7.60 13.79
C ASP A 405 6.63 8.12 14.35
N GLY A 406 6.74 9.42 14.67
CA GLY A 406 7.86 9.97 15.42
C GLY A 406 7.42 10.89 16.55
N LEU A 407 8.25 10.99 17.58
CA LEU A 407 8.08 11.92 18.70
C LEU A 407 9.35 12.74 18.90
N CYS A 408 9.20 13.96 19.40
CA CYS A 408 10.34 14.77 19.84
C CYS A 408 10.02 15.56 21.13
N THR A 409 11.05 15.88 21.90
CA THR A 409 10.89 16.66 23.15
C THR A 409 12.21 17.29 23.60
N ASN A 410 12.12 18.39 24.34
CA ASN A 410 13.22 18.96 25.14
C ASN A 410 12.88 18.95 26.65
N ALA A 411 11.82 18.24 27.05
CA ALA A 411 11.33 18.16 28.42
C ALA A 411 12.02 17.01 29.17
N PRO A 412 12.75 17.27 30.28
CA PRO A 412 13.30 16.21 31.13
C PRO A 412 12.22 15.34 31.74
N GLY A 413 12.53 14.06 31.96
CA GLY A 413 11.60 13.10 32.56
C GLY A 413 10.49 12.62 31.61
N VAL A 414 10.68 12.79 30.31
CA VAL A 414 9.83 12.23 29.24
C VAL A 414 10.65 11.21 28.44
N SER A 415 10.10 10.00 28.29
CA SER A 415 10.74 8.89 27.60
C SER A 415 9.96 8.57 26.32
N LEU A 416 10.55 8.86 25.16
CA LEU A 416 9.96 8.59 23.86
C LEU A 416 10.03 7.09 23.57
N VAL A 417 8.93 6.48 23.14
CA VAL A 417 8.84 5.06 22.80
C VAL A 417 8.43 4.88 21.36
N VAL A 418 9.12 3.97 20.68
CA VAL A 418 8.75 3.46 19.34
C VAL A 418 8.75 1.94 19.37
N PHE A 419 7.66 1.32 18.93
CA PHE A 419 7.61 -0.12 18.72
C PHE A 419 8.29 -0.52 17.41
N ALA A 420 9.06 -1.60 17.45
CA ALA A 420 9.72 -2.17 16.28
C ALA A 420 9.74 -3.70 16.33
N ALA A 421 9.58 -4.31 15.17
CA ALA A 421 9.97 -5.70 14.90
C ALA A 421 10.17 -5.80 13.39
N ASP A 422 11.43 -5.67 12.97
CA ASP A 422 11.94 -5.43 11.61
C ASP A 422 12.00 -3.97 11.16
N CYS A 423 11.03 -3.11 11.50
CA CYS A 423 11.08 -1.70 11.12
C CYS A 423 12.20 -0.95 11.86
N VAL A 424 12.75 0.10 11.26
CA VAL A 424 13.95 0.80 11.74
C VAL A 424 13.58 1.86 12.79
N PRO A 425 13.99 1.74 14.07
CA PRO A 425 13.96 2.86 14.99
C PRO A 425 15.16 3.78 14.74
N VAL A 426 14.91 5.08 14.57
CA VAL A 426 15.95 6.09 14.35
C VAL A 426 15.93 7.09 15.51
N TYR A 427 17.08 7.24 16.16
CA TYR A 427 17.28 8.04 17.35
C TYR A 427 17.98 9.35 16.99
N PHE A 428 17.61 10.45 17.65
CA PHE A 428 18.15 11.78 17.42
C PHE A 428 18.39 12.47 18.75
N VAL A 429 19.57 13.06 18.93
CA VAL A 429 19.95 13.81 20.11
C VAL A 429 20.55 15.14 19.66
N ASP A 430 19.98 16.23 20.16
CA ASP A 430 20.57 17.55 20.10
C ASP A 430 21.29 17.82 21.45
N PRO A 431 22.64 17.80 21.48
CA PRO A 431 23.38 18.06 22.69
C PRO A 431 23.40 19.53 23.12
N VAL A 432 23.14 20.47 22.21
CA VAL A 432 23.19 21.92 22.47
C VAL A 432 21.87 22.38 23.10
N HIS A 433 20.74 22.06 22.47
CA HIS A 433 19.42 22.45 22.95
C HIS A 433 18.81 21.45 23.95
N ARG A 434 19.52 20.34 24.22
CA ARG A 434 19.05 19.22 25.05
C ARG A 434 17.66 18.73 24.61
N ALA A 435 17.54 18.48 23.32
CA ALA A 435 16.35 17.92 22.71
C ALA A 435 16.62 16.51 22.18
N ILE A 436 15.57 15.70 22.10
CA ILE A 436 15.62 14.36 21.57
C ILE A 436 14.48 14.12 20.59
N GLY A 437 14.72 13.22 19.64
CA GLY A 437 13.74 12.70 18.70
C GLY A 437 13.86 11.19 18.58
N LEU A 438 12.72 10.50 18.44
CA LEU A 438 12.68 9.06 18.17
C LEU A 438 11.63 8.77 17.11
N ALA A 439 12.03 8.10 16.03
CA ALA A 439 11.18 7.85 14.88
C ALA A 439 11.10 6.37 14.52
N HIS A 440 9.90 5.93 14.13
CA HIS A 440 9.63 4.66 13.50
C HIS A 440 9.71 4.80 11.98
N ALA A 441 10.72 4.18 11.37
CA ALA A 441 10.88 4.10 9.93
C ALA A 441 10.69 2.64 9.47
N GLY A 442 9.42 2.23 9.33
CA GLY A 442 9.10 1.08 8.48
C GLY A 442 9.35 1.43 7.00
N TRP A 443 9.29 0.44 6.09
CA TRP A 443 9.69 0.68 4.69
C TRP A 443 9.00 1.89 4.02
N ARG A 444 7.73 2.15 4.33
CA ARG A 444 7.00 3.35 3.84
C ARG A 444 7.55 4.65 4.41
N GLY A 445 7.84 4.67 5.71
CA GLY A 445 8.44 5.82 6.38
C GLY A 445 9.87 6.06 5.91
N THR A 446 10.65 4.99 5.69
CA THR A 446 12.00 5.07 5.12
C THR A 446 11.95 5.65 3.70
N ALA A 447 11.11 5.11 2.82
CA ALA A 447 10.96 5.61 1.45
C ALA A 447 10.45 7.07 1.41
N ALA A 448 9.61 7.46 2.37
CA ALA A 448 9.13 8.83 2.52
C ALA A 448 10.13 9.78 3.22
N GLY A 449 11.35 9.32 3.54
CA GLY A 449 12.40 10.15 4.14
C GLY A 449 12.16 10.53 5.61
N MET A 450 11.55 9.64 6.41
CA MET A 450 11.29 9.85 7.83
C MET A 450 12.48 10.43 8.61
N PRO A 451 13.75 9.99 8.42
CA PRO A 451 14.87 10.58 9.14
C PRO A 451 15.05 12.08 8.85
N ALA A 452 14.98 12.48 7.58
CA ALA A 452 15.04 13.89 7.19
C ALA A 452 13.83 14.70 7.71
N VAL A 453 12.64 14.08 7.78
CA VAL A 453 11.45 14.71 8.36
C VAL A 453 11.67 15.01 9.85
N MET A 454 12.30 14.09 10.61
CA MET A 454 12.64 14.32 12.02
C MET A 454 13.69 15.41 12.21
N VAL A 455 14.75 15.42 11.40
CA VAL A 455 15.75 16.50 11.42
C VAL A 455 15.08 17.86 11.23
N ARG A 456 14.25 18.02 10.19
CA ARG A 456 13.49 19.27 9.96
C ARG A 456 12.60 19.62 11.15
N ARG A 457 11.90 18.65 11.73
CA ARG A 457 11.04 18.93 12.89
C ARG A 457 11.85 19.38 14.10
N MET A 458 13.02 18.80 14.35
CA MET A 458 13.89 19.23 15.45
C MET A 458 14.46 20.64 15.24
N VAL A 459 14.75 21.01 13.98
CA VAL A 459 15.11 22.40 13.60
C VAL A 459 13.94 23.33 13.90
N GLU A 460 12.74 23.00 13.45
CA GLU A 460 11.52 23.82 13.62
C GLU A 460 11.13 24.02 15.10
N GLU A 461 11.21 22.96 15.92
CA GLU A 461 10.70 22.98 17.30
C GLU A 461 11.72 23.52 18.33
N PHE A 462 13.01 23.33 18.06
CA PHE A 462 14.07 23.58 19.04
C PHE A 462 15.20 24.47 18.52
N GLY A 463 15.23 24.79 17.23
CA GLY A 463 16.38 25.48 16.61
C GLY A 463 17.60 24.58 16.43
N SER A 464 17.40 23.25 16.42
CA SER A 464 18.48 22.28 16.29
C SER A 464 19.28 22.51 15.01
N ARG A 465 20.60 22.31 15.06
CA ARG A 465 21.46 22.35 13.87
C ARG A 465 21.74 20.93 13.39
N PRO A 466 21.39 20.56 12.14
CA PRO A 466 21.58 19.20 11.66
C PRO A 466 22.99 18.64 11.82
N GLU A 467 24.00 19.48 11.61
CA GLU A 467 25.41 19.15 11.74
C GLU A 467 25.84 18.86 13.20
N GLU A 468 25.06 19.29 14.20
CA GLU A 468 25.30 19.03 15.62
C GLU A 468 24.47 17.86 16.16
N LEU A 469 23.50 17.36 15.38
CA LEU A 469 22.66 16.24 15.80
C LEU A 469 23.49 14.96 15.84
N LEU A 470 23.41 14.25 16.96
CA LEU A 470 23.87 12.87 17.08
C LEU A 470 22.70 11.95 16.74
N THR A 471 22.90 11.01 15.83
CA THR A 471 21.86 10.08 15.38
C THR A 471 22.31 8.63 15.47
N ALA A 472 21.35 7.73 15.65
CA ALA A 472 21.61 6.31 15.64
C ALA A 472 20.49 5.52 14.96
N ILE A 473 20.87 4.50 14.20
CA ILE A 473 19.99 3.56 13.51
C ILE A 473 19.97 2.26 14.32
N GLY A 474 18.84 1.94 14.93
CA GLY A 474 18.72 0.82 15.85
C GLY A 474 18.38 -0.54 15.22
N PRO A 475 18.29 -1.59 16.05
CA PRO A 475 18.02 -2.96 15.61
C PRO A 475 16.77 -3.07 14.74
N SER A 476 16.92 -3.68 13.56
CA SER A 476 15.86 -3.81 12.54
C SER A 476 16.24 -4.91 11.53
N ILE A 477 15.49 -5.12 10.45
CA ILE A 477 15.81 -6.17 9.47
C ILE A 477 16.96 -5.72 8.55
N CYS A 478 17.96 -6.57 8.34
CA CYS A 478 19.10 -6.27 7.47
C CYS A 478 18.75 -6.46 5.98
N LYS A 479 19.57 -5.91 5.08
CA LYS A 479 19.46 -6.05 3.61
C LYS A 479 19.27 -7.50 3.16
N ASN A 480 20.11 -8.41 3.66
CA ASN A 480 20.09 -9.82 3.27
C ASN A 480 18.78 -10.53 3.66
N CYS A 481 18.07 -10.03 4.67
CA CYS A 481 16.81 -10.59 5.14
C CYS A 481 15.58 -9.87 4.58
N PHE A 482 15.71 -8.61 4.14
CA PHE A 482 14.60 -7.80 3.66
C PHE A 482 14.38 -7.91 2.15
N GLU A 483 13.88 -9.08 1.75
CA GLU A 483 13.40 -9.33 0.39
C GLU A 483 12.04 -8.65 0.16
N VAL A 484 11.88 -8.00 -0.99
CA VAL A 484 10.66 -7.31 -1.42
C VAL A 484 10.33 -7.55 -2.89
N ASP A 485 9.06 -7.37 -3.23
CA ASP A 485 8.57 -7.43 -4.61
C ASP A 485 8.81 -6.08 -5.34
N GLU A 486 8.74 -6.11 -6.67
CA GLU A 486 8.94 -4.93 -7.54
C GLU A 486 8.16 -3.66 -7.11
N PRO A 487 6.88 -3.71 -6.69
CA PRO A 487 6.17 -2.49 -6.29
C PRO A 487 6.78 -1.79 -5.08
N VAL A 488 7.36 -2.54 -4.14
CA VAL A 488 8.06 -1.93 -3.00
C VAL A 488 9.42 -1.44 -3.44
N ALA A 489 10.15 -2.22 -4.26
CA ALA A 489 11.45 -1.81 -4.78
C ALA A 489 11.38 -0.51 -5.59
N LYS A 490 10.33 -0.31 -6.38
CA LYS A 490 10.10 0.92 -7.17
C LYS A 490 10.11 2.18 -6.33
N GLU A 491 9.53 2.14 -5.13
CA GLU A 491 9.51 3.29 -4.21
C GLU A 491 10.93 3.68 -3.75
N PHE A 492 11.82 2.70 -3.61
CA PHE A 492 13.23 2.95 -3.26
C PHE A 492 14.09 3.29 -4.47
N LEU A 493 13.85 2.66 -5.61
CA LEU A 493 14.55 2.95 -6.87
C LEU A 493 14.30 4.38 -7.39
N ALA A 494 13.21 5.01 -6.95
CA ALA A 494 12.90 6.41 -7.26
C ALA A 494 13.67 7.41 -6.39
N LEU A 495 14.39 6.95 -5.36
CA LEU A 495 15.15 7.82 -4.46
C LEU A 495 16.57 8.08 -4.98
N PRO A 496 17.21 9.19 -4.59
CA PRO A 496 18.64 9.40 -4.83
C PRO A 496 19.48 8.28 -4.20
N GLU A 497 20.61 7.95 -4.82
CA GLU A 497 21.55 6.93 -4.33
C GLU A 497 20.93 5.52 -4.21
N ALA A 498 19.86 5.23 -4.96
CA ALA A 498 19.17 3.94 -4.90
C ALA A 498 20.09 2.74 -5.09
N GLU A 499 21.13 2.88 -5.92
CA GLU A 499 22.17 1.88 -6.15
C GLU A 499 22.95 1.49 -4.88
N SER A 500 22.98 2.35 -3.86
CA SER A 500 23.66 2.08 -2.59
C SER A 500 22.83 1.17 -1.67
N PHE A 501 21.50 1.20 -1.77
CA PHE A 501 20.60 0.47 -0.86
C PHE A 501 19.61 -0.47 -1.55
N VAL A 502 19.56 -0.57 -2.87
CA VAL A 502 18.74 -1.56 -3.59
C VAL A 502 19.62 -2.49 -4.39
N THR A 503 19.40 -3.80 -4.27
CA THR A 503 20.04 -4.84 -5.10
C THR A 503 19.00 -5.75 -5.74
N GLY A 504 19.28 -6.22 -6.95
CA GLY A 504 18.40 -7.09 -7.74
C GLY A 504 17.91 -6.44 -9.05
N PRO A 505 16.98 -7.10 -9.76
CA PRO A 505 16.26 -8.29 -9.32
C PRO A 505 17.08 -9.58 -9.41
N GLU A 506 16.96 -10.45 -8.42
CA GLU A 506 17.35 -11.86 -8.46
C GLU A 506 16.08 -12.70 -8.29
N HIS A 507 15.78 -13.59 -9.24
CA HIS A 507 14.53 -14.40 -9.21
C HIS A 507 13.25 -13.57 -8.97
N GLU A 508 13.13 -12.41 -9.64
CA GLU A 508 12.01 -11.46 -9.51
C GLU A 508 11.89 -10.77 -8.13
N LYS A 509 12.95 -10.84 -7.31
CA LYS A 509 13.01 -10.24 -5.98
C LYS A 509 14.10 -9.22 -5.84
N TYR A 510 13.85 -8.23 -5.00
CA TYR A 510 14.81 -7.19 -4.65
C TYR A 510 15.16 -7.29 -3.17
N HIS A 511 16.36 -6.85 -2.83
CA HIS A 511 16.77 -6.63 -1.45
C HIS A 511 16.94 -5.13 -1.22
N VAL A 512 16.33 -4.62 -0.15
CA VAL A 512 16.41 -3.21 0.23
C VAL A 512 17.14 -3.08 1.57
N ASP A 513 18.19 -2.27 1.58
CA ASP A 513 18.91 -1.89 2.78
C ASP A 513 18.25 -0.68 3.42
N LEU A 514 17.36 -0.93 4.38
CA LEU A 514 16.69 0.13 5.11
C LEU A 514 17.67 0.95 5.96
N TRP A 515 18.78 0.37 6.39
CA TRP A 515 19.79 1.08 7.20
C TRP A 515 20.52 2.09 6.34
N GLU A 516 21.00 1.67 5.17
CA GLU A 516 21.70 2.58 4.26
C GLU A 516 20.76 3.65 3.70
N CYS A 517 19.51 3.29 3.36
CA CYS A 517 18.52 4.30 2.96
C CYS A 517 18.25 5.34 4.05
N CYS A 518 18.13 4.93 5.32
CA CYS A 518 18.03 5.86 6.44
C CYS A 518 19.29 6.72 6.60
N ARG A 519 20.48 6.13 6.43
CA ARG A 519 21.76 6.85 6.49
C ARG A 519 21.86 7.91 5.38
N GLN A 520 21.53 7.57 4.15
CA GLN A 520 21.50 8.53 3.03
C GLN A 520 20.47 9.65 3.26
N SER A 521 19.31 9.33 3.84
CA SER A 521 18.32 10.35 4.25
C SER A 521 18.86 11.31 5.31
N LEU A 522 19.69 10.84 6.25
CA LEU A 522 20.32 11.69 7.28
C LEU A 522 21.43 12.57 6.68
N LEU A 523 22.27 12.02 5.80
CA LEU A 523 23.31 12.75 5.09
C LEU A 523 22.71 13.86 4.21
N GLY A 524 21.65 13.54 3.46
CA GLY A 524 20.91 14.52 2.66
C GLY A 524 20.20 15.59 3.49
N ALA A 525 20.04 15.36 4.79
CA ALA A 525 19.53 16.34 5.76
C ALA A 525 20.66 17.08 6.50
N SER A 526 21.91 16.98 6.03
CA SER A 526 23.10 17.64 6.58
C SER A 526 23.57 17.15 7.95
N VAL A 527 23.15 15.95 8.39
CA VAL A 527 23.77 15.30 9.56
C VAL A 527 25.17 14.82 9.18
N LEU A 528 26.17 15.11 10.01
CA LEU A 528 27.55 14.73 9.74
C LEU A 528 27.73 13.20 9.76
N PRO A 529 28.49 12.59 8.84
CA PRO A 529 28.71 11.15 8.79
C PRO A 529 29.18 10.53 10.11
N GLU A 530 30.09 11.21 10.82
CA GLU A 530 30.63 10.81 12.12
C GLU A 530 29.59 10.83 13.25
N ASN A 531 28.48 11.55 13.06
CA ASN A 531 27.36 11.63 13.99
C ASN A 531 26.25 10.61 13.67
N ILE A 532 26.44 9.71 12.70
CA ILE A 532 25.48 8.66 12.35
C ILE A 532 26.01 7.30 12.79
N ILE A 533 25.44 6.76 13.86
CA ILE A 533 25.79 5.43 14.38
C ILE A 533 24.87 4.38 13.77
N LEU A 534 25.43 3.29 13.25
CA LEU A 534 24.67 2.10 12.86
C LEU A 534 24.80 1.01 13.92
N GLY A 535 23.69 0.58 14.51
CA GLY A 535 23.66 -0.50 15.50
C GLY A 535 24.03 -1.87 14.94
N GLY A 536 23.68 -2.17 13.68
CA GLY A 536 24.12 -3.37 12.97
C GLY A 536 23.59 -4.69 13.55
N VAL A 537 22.39 -4.69 14.14
CA VAL A 537 21.76 -5.89 14.74
C VAL A 537 20.52 -6.26 13.93
N CYS A 538 20.56 -7.41 13.25
CA CYS A 538 19.43 -7.88 12.45
C CYS A 538 18.39 -8.61 13.31
N THR A 539 17.17 -8.08 13.36
CA THR A 539 16.05 -8.70 14.10
C THR A 539 15.69 -10.11 13.62
N MET A 540 15.90 -10.42 12.34
CA MET A 540 15.57 -11.72 11.76
C MET A 540 16.65 -12.78 11.99
N GLU A 541 17.92 -12.37 12.00
CA GLU A 541 19.06 -13.26 12.32
C GLU A 541 19.14 -13.51 13.83
N GLU A 542 18.92 -12.47 14.64
CA GLU A 542 18.90 -12.52 16.11
C GLU A 542 17.48 -12.76 16.65
N SER A 543 16.67 -13.56 15.95
CA SER A 543 15.25 -13.74 16.29
C SER A 543 15.01 -14.46 17.62
N ASP A 544 16.00 -15.16 18.14
CA ASP A 544 16.02 -15.76 19.48
C ASP A 544 16.25 -14.71 20.59
N LEU A 545 16.88 -13.58 20.26
CA LEU A 545 17.13 -12.46 21.17
C LEU A 545 16.12 -11.32 21.00
N ILE A 546 15.62 -11.05 19.80
CA ILE A 546 14.79 -9.89 19.46
C ILE A 546 13.59 -10.36 18.62
N PHE A 547 12.39 -9.80 18.81
CA PHE A 547 11.25 -10.20 17.97
C PHE A 547 11.43 -9.74 16.51
N SER A 548 11.17 -10.65 15.56
CA SER A 548 11.05 -10.34 14.12
C SER A 548 9.67 -10.67 13.58
N HIS A 549 9.08 -9.71 12.85
CA HIS A 549 7.78 -9.92 12.19
C HIS A 549 7.92 -10.85 10.98
N ARG A 550 9.01 -10.72 10.22
CA ARG A 550 9.31 -11.48 9.01
C ARG A 550 9.57 -12.94 9.35
N LYS A 551 10.45 -13.21 10.31
CA LYS A 551 10.79 -14.56 10.77
C LYS A 551 9.54 -15.34 11.20
N THR A 552 8.72 -14.71 12.03
CA THR A 552 7.53 -15.33 12.65
C THR A 552 6.24 -15.14 11.85
N ARG A 553 6.31 -14.49 10.67
CA ARG A 553 5.16 -14.18 9.81
C ARG A 553 4.03 -13.43 10.52
N GLY A 554 4.42 -12.63 11.50
CA GLY A 554 3.57 -11.80 12.34
C GLY A 554 3.08 -12.43 13.65
N GLN A 555 3.49 -13.66 13.97
CA GLN A 555 3.20 -14.30 15.26
C GLN A 555 4.32 -13.97 16.26
N ARG A 556 4.26 -12.76 16.82
CA ARG A 556 5.33 -12.24 17.69
C ARG A 556 4.83 -11.21 18.71
N GLY A 557 5.58 -11.03 19.80
CA GLY A 557 5.52 -9.87 20.70
C GLY A 557 6.15 -8.62 20.12
N SER A 558 6.20 -7.48 20.81
CA SER A 558 6.81 -6.25 20.29
C SER A 558 8.08 -5.87 21.04
N ASN A 559 9.11 -5.45 20.31
CA ASN A 559 10.24 -4.75 20.89
C ASN A 559 9.90 -3.26 21.02
N CYS A 560 10.62 -2.57 21.91
CA CYS A 560 10.60 -1.12 22.10
C CYS A 560 12.00 -0.54 21.94
N ALA A 561 12.09 0.54 21.17
CA ALA A 561 13.14 1.54 21.25
C ALA A 561 12.68 2.64 22.22
N ILE A 562 13.58 3.06 23.13
CA ILE A 562 13.32 4.18 24.04
C ILE A 562 14.47 5.19 24.01
N LEU A 563 14.14 6.48 24.03
CA LEU A 563 15.06 7.59 24.20
C LEU A 563 14.49 8.60 25.20
N ALA A 564 15.26 9.00 26.19
CA ALA A 564 14.82 9.86 27.28
C ALA A 564 15.88 10.90 27.64
N LEU A 565 15.41 12.08 28.06
CA LEU A 565 16.22 13.07 28.74
C LEU A 565 16.23 12.78 30.24
N ARG A 566 17.41 12.67 30.82
CA ARG A 566 17.56 12.51 32.28
C ARG A 566 17.09 13.79 33.00
N PRO A 567 16.45 13.66 34.18
CA PRO A 567 16.02 14.79 34.99
C PRO A 567 17.15 15.76 35.37
#